data_AF-A0AAD5RN45-F1
#
_entry.id   AF-A0AAD5RN45-F1
#
_cell.length_a   1.000
_cell.length_b   1.000
_cell.length_c   1.000
_cell.angle_alpha   90.00
_cell.angle_beta   90.00
_cell.angle_gamma   90.00
#
_symmetry.space_group_name_H-M   'P 1'
#
loop_
_entity.id
_entity.type
_entity.pdbx_description
1 polymer ?
#
loop_
_entity_poly.entity_id
_entity_poly.type
_entity_poly.pdbx_seq_one_letter_code
_entity_poly.pdbx_strand_id
1 'polypeptide(L)'
;MADLKTLSSLLSPDPSKGSKIMHTSNSPISHARPEQTDPDQHVAEPCLEQFKKYHPRGSVRQHRLAALKSFTCDRCHEKKTSKLVALADEQWDALLCNGCYGWLLSTASKPSETKHTPASGPLSIEGSQGSAGSSPVHLPIPETGDSISILGQKLVALANVVRSGQSIATVTNYVACPNQERDPVKIAIAEMPPLEFQAWSQYAGGEYPLPKIDWTTDRAAVPTSVNSLQRSIHRAEALNRLYNTEEAEPSHSTWFSNDQLGHLPLVKAMARVIGAERKLLGGQAVLTAVEMADLQTINKILSDSARIRGTSKGKQNMAMISSSQNILGSQRDRLREALGVKGKKRKRGLE
;
A
#
# COMPACT_ATOMS: atom_id res chain seq x y z
N MET A 1 -35.49 -5.00 -9.42
CA MET A 1 -34.78 -3.95 -10.15
C MET A 1 -35.53 -2.64 -9.94
N ALA A 2 -35.10 -1.85 -8.96
CA ALA A 2 -35.69 -0.56 -8.62
C ALA A 2 -34.67 0.55 -8.91
N ASP A 3 -35.15 1.62 -9.52
CA ASP A 3 -34.42 2.66 -10.24
C ASP A 3 -33.84 3.72 -9.28
N LEU A 4 -32.51 3.85 -9.25
CA LEU A 4 -31.73 4.70 -8.33
C LEU A 4 -31.48 6.11 -8.93
N LYS A 5 -32.55 6.83 -9.32
CA LYS A 5 -32.43 8.14 -10.00
C LYS A 5 -33.13 9.34 -9.37
N THR A 6 -33.55 9.28 -8.10
CA THR A 6 -34.29 10.41 -7.50
C THR A 6 -33.82 10.82 -6.12
N LEU A 7 -32.55 11.22 -5.96
CA LEU A 7 -32.07 11.94 -4.78
C LEU A 7 -30.97 12.96 -5.14
N SER A 8 -31.30 13.97 -5.96
CA SER A 8 -30.38 15.07 -6.28
C SER A 8 -31.01 16.47 -6.23
N SER A 9 -32.08 16.66 -5.45
CA SER A 9 -32.61 18.00 -5.20
C SER A 9 -33.04 18.10 -3.75
N LEU A 10 -32.23 18.77 -2.95
CA LEU A 10 -32.54 19.46 -1.69
C LEU A 10 -31.21 19.67 -0.96
N LEU A 11 -30.52 20.78 -1.23
CA LEU A 11 -29.52 21.42 -0.35
C LEU A 11 -29.11 22.74 -1.01
N SER A 12 -29.94 23.77 -0.83
CA SER A 12 -29.51 25.17 -0.98
C SER A 12 -29.10 25.68 0.40
N PRO A 13 -27.91 26.30 0.58
CA PRO A 13 -27.55 26.92 1.83
C PRO A 13 -28.09 28.36 1.92
N ASP A 14 -28.66 28.66 3.09
CA ASP A 14 -29.19 29.95 3.52
C ASP A 14 -28.06 30.88 4.00
N PRO A 15 -27.87 32.09 3.45
CA PRO A 15 -26.77 32.97 3.85
C PRO A 15 -27.25 34.00 4.87
N SER A 16 -27.21 33.67 6.17
CA SER A 16 -27.26 34.70 7.21
C SER A 16 -26.52 34.29 8.49
N LYS A 17 -25.40 34.97 8.76
CA LYS A 17 -24.98 35.47 10.08
C LYS A 17 -23.63 36.18 9.98
N GLY A 18 -23.69 37.50 9.99
CA GLY A 18 -22.53 38.38 10.15
C GLY A 18 -21.98 38.27 11.57
N SER A 19 -20.66 38.05 11.66
CA SER A 19 -19.92 38.03 12.92
C SER A 19 -19.34 39.42 13.20
N LYS A 20 -19.61 39.92 14.40
CA LYS A 20 -19.32 41.27 14.89
C LYS A 20 -17.90 41.31 15.46
N ILE A 21 -17.04 42.15 14.89
CA ILE A 21 -15.68 42.44 15.35
C ILE A 21 -15.77 43.36 16.58
N MET A 22 -15.12 43.03 17.68
CA MET A 22 -14.78 43.99 18.74
C MET A 22 -13.27 44.00 18.99
N HIS A 23 -12.71 45.19 18.82
CA HIS A 23 -11.36 45.61 19.22
C HIS A 23 -11.29 45.98 20.70
N THR A 24 -10.06 46.25 21.16
CA THR A 24 -9.56 46.90 22.40
C THR A 24 -8.81 45.90 23.31
N SER A 25 -7.65 46.20 23.93
CA SER A 25 -6.83 47.41 24.04
C SER A 25 -5.47 47.05 24.69
N ASN A 26 -4.53 47.99 24.56
CA ASN A 26 -3.10 48.01 24.93
C ASN A 26 -2.74 47.94 26.43
N SER A 27 -1.53 47.38 26.68
CA SER A 27 -0.42 47.81 27.59
C SER A 27 -0.62 47.81 29.13
N PRO A 28 0.43 47.82 30.00
CA PRO A 28 1.83 48.25 29.75
C PRO A 28 3.00 47.43 30.36
N ILE A 29 4.17 47.93 29.97
CA ILE A 29 5.57 47.67 30.30
C ILE A 29 5.90 47.68 31.80
N SER A 30 6.83 46.81 32.23
CA SER A 30 7.68 47.05 33.41
C SER A 30 9.12 46.54 33.17
N HIS A 31 10.06 47.24 33.80
CA HIS A 31 11.49 47.30 33.50
C HIS A 31 12.35 46.25 34.25
N ALA A 32 13.43 45.85 33.57
CA ALA A 32 14.83 45.69 34.01
C ALA A 32 15.25 44.60 35.03
N ARG A 33 16.27 43.80 34.63
CA ARG A 33 17.61 43.69 35.26
C ARG A 33 18.58 42.84 34.40
N PRO A 34 19.87 43.21 34.25
CA PRO A 34 20.88 42.38 33.59
C PRO A 34 21.75 41.65 34.62
N GLU A 35 22.03 40.35 34.44
CA GLU A 35 23.16 39.71 35.12
C GLU A 35 23.63 38.43 34.41
N GLN A 36 24.89 38.52 33.97
CA GLN A 36 25.96 37.51 34.00
C GLN A 36 25.80 36.17 33.24
N THR A 37 26.70 36.03 32.27
CA THR A 37 27.05 34.86 31.46
C THR A 37 28.02 33.93 32.21
N ASP A 38 27.67 32.65 32.29
CA ASP A 38 28.53 31.53 32.71
C ASP A 38 28.66 30.56 31.51
N PRO A 39 29.87 30.21 31.03
CA PRO A 39 30.06 29.42 29.82
C PRO A 39 30.27 27.94 30.15
N ASP A 40 29.21 27.24 30.53
CA ASP A 40 29.12 25.77 30.39
C ASP A 40 27.66 25.31 30.47
N GLN A 41 26.87 25.67 29.46
CA GLN A 41 25.49 25.24 29.32
C GLN A 41 25.42 23.99 28.45
N HIS A 42 25.23 22.83 29.09
CA HIS A 42 24.42 21.78 28.46
C HIS A 42 23.12 22.44 28.01
N VAL A 43 22.97 22.61 26.69
CA VAL A 43 21.81 23.28 26.08
C VAL A 43 20.58 22.51 26.53
N ALA A 44 19.82 23.10 27.46
CA ALA A 44 18.57 22.55 27.95
C ALA A 44 17.71 22.17 26.74
N GLU A 45 17.23 20.92 26.72
CA GLU A 45 16.34 20.40 25.69
C GLU A 45 15.25 21.46 25.45
N PRO A 46 15.27 22.19 24.32
CA PRO A 46 14.44 23.37 24.17
C PRO A 46 13.01 22.87 24.30
N CYS A 47 12.25 23.42 25.27
CA CYS A 47 10.92 22.98 25.66
C CYS A 47 10.00 22.89 24.42
N LEU A 48 10.09 21.74 23.77
CA LEU A 48 9.47 21.39 22.52
C LEU A 48 8.45 20.38 22.96
N GLU A 49 7.26 20.87 23.25
CA GLU A 49 6.17 19.99 23.66
C GLU A 49 5.89 19.01 22.51
N GLN A 50 6.37 17.77 22.69
CA GLN A 50 6.26 16.72 21.68
C GLN A 50 4.89 16.10 21.78
N PHE A 51 4.16 16.06 20.67
CA PHE A 51 2.84 15.44 20.61
C PHE A 51 2.93 13.93 20.31
N LYS A 52 3.90 13.52 19.47
CA LYS A 52 4.03 12.12 19.06
C LYS A 52 5.45 11.80 18.59
N LYS A 53 5.98 10.66 19.04
CA LYS A 53 7.22 10.05 18.55
C LYS A 53 6.89 8.93 17.56
N TYR A 54 7.57 8.87 16.41
CA TYR A 54 7.46 7.76 15.46
C TYR A 54 8.60 6.75 15.69
N HIS A 55 8.45 5.53 15.17
CA HIS A 55 9.51 4.51 15.27
C HIS A 55 10.79 4.99 14.57
N PRO A 56 11.98 4.75 15.16
CA PRO A 56 13.25 5.07 14.52
C PRO A 56 13.44 4.26 13.23
N ARG A 57 14.18 4.83 12.27
CA ARG A 57 14.55 4.17 11.01
C ARG A 57 16.04 4.42 10.75
N GLY A 58 16.88 3.47 11.15
CA GLY A 58 18.32 3.68 11.21
C GLY A 58 18.66 4.71 12.30
N SER A 59 19.57 5.63 12.01
CA SER A 59 19.98 6.72 12.91
C SER A 59 19.00 7.89 13.00
N VAL A 60 17.89 7.87 12.25
CA VAL A 60 16.92 8.99 12.23
C VAL A 60 15.58 8.62 12.86
N ARG A 61 14.99 9.54 13.62
CA ARG A 61 13.64 9.42 14.17
C ARG A 61 12.80 10.65 13.87
N GLN A 62 11.56 10.46 13.40
CA GLN A 62 10.61 11.55 13.17
C GLN A 62 9.79 11.86 14.44
N HIS A 63 9.53 13.14 14.70
CA HIS A 63 8.75 13.65 15.81
C HIS A 63 7.67 14.62 15.30
N ARG A 64 6.48 14.56 15.92
CA ARG A 64 5.42 15.56 15.73
C ARG A 64 5.38 16.50 16.93
N LEU A 65 5.55 17.78 16.69
CA LEU A 65 5.47 18.87 17.65
C LEU A 65 4.00 19.26 17.89
N ALA A 66 3.68 19.77 19.09
CA ALA A 66 2.34 20.27 19.42
C ALA A 66 1.94 21.48 18.54
N ALA A 67 2.87 22.40 18.32
CA ALA A 67 2.70 23.61 17.52
C ALA A 67 3.61 23.64 16.28
N LEU A 68 3.26 24.48 15.31
CA LEU A 68 4.15 24.80 14.18
C LEU A 68 5.40 25.50 14.74
N LYS A 69 6.59 25.02 14.41
CA LYS A 69 7.84 25.68 14.75
C LYS A 69 8.67 25.97 13.53
N SER A 70 9.34 27.13 13.58
CA SER A 70 10.34 27.53 12.59
C SER A 70 11.71 27.01 13.01
N PHE A 71 12.41 26.35 12.09
CA PHE A 71 13.75 25.80 12.30
C PHE A 71 14.53 25.85 10.98
N THR A 72 15.86 25.74 11.05
CA THR A 72 16.70 25.57 9.86
C THR A 72 17.02 24.09 9.72
N CYS A 73 16.80 23.53 8.52
CA CYS A 73 17.12 22.14 8.26
C CYS A 73 18.64 21.95 8.20
N ASP A 74 19.19 21.06 9.01
CA ASP A 74 20.65 20.82 9.09
C ASP A 74 21.23 20.32 7.76
N ARG A 75 20.43 19.60 6.97
CA ARG A 75 20.90 19.03 5.69
C ARG A 75 20.76 19.94 4.46
N CYS A 76 19.64 20.66 4.34
CA CYS A 76 19.41 21.52 3.16
C CYS A 76 19.60 23.01 3.45
N HIS A 77 19.86 23.37 4.71
CA HIS A 77 20.08 24.73 5.20
C HIS A 77 18.95 25.74 4.92
N GLU A 78 17.79 25.26 4.47
CA GLU A 78 16.61 26.11 4.27
C GLU A 78 15.83 26.26 5.57
N LYS A 79 15.32 27.47 5.83
CA LYS A 79 14.38 27.74 6.92
C LYS A 79 13.03 27.08 6.60
N LYS A 80 12.50 26.32 7.55
CA LYS A 80 11.24 25.58 7.47
C LYS A 80 10.32 25.98 8.61
N THR A 81 9.02 25.89 8.38
CA THR A 81 8.00 25.99 9.43
C THR A 81 7.11 24.76 9.35
N SER A 82 7.15 23.89 10.35
CA SER A 82 6.48 22.58 10.32
C SER A 82 6.16 22.06 11.72
N LYS A 83 5.18 21.15 11.81
CA LYS A 83 4.93 20.32 13.01
C LYS A 83 5.71 19.00 12.98
N LEU A 84 6.31 18.64 11.85
CA LEU A 84 7.12 17.44 11.70
C LEU A 84 8.58 17.82 11.55
N VAL A 85 9.41 17.24 12.40
CA VAL A 85 10.87 17.32 12.38
C VAL A 85 11.44 15.91 12.51
N ALA A 86 12.64 15.67 11.99
CA ALA A 86 13.38 14.45 12.28
C ALA A 86 14.70 14.79 12.95
N LEU A 87 15.13 13.93 13.89
CA LEU A 87 16.40 14.03 14.58
C LEU A 87 17.33 12.96 14.03
N ALA A 88 18.57 13.32 13.71
CA ALA A 88 19.66 12.37 13.55
C ALA A 88 20.26 12.11 14.94
N ASP A 89 20.42 10.84 15.30
CA ASP A 89 21.06 10.41 16.56
C ASP A 89 20.51 11.08 17.82
N GLU A 90 19.19 11.38 17.81
CA GLU A 90 18.45 12.04 18.90
C GLU A 90 18.95 13.46 19.25
N GLN A 91 19.69 14.11 18.35
CA GLN A 91 20.23 15.46 18.51
C GLN A 91 19.24 16.55 18.08
N TRP A 92 18.82 17.40 19.03
CA TRP A 92 17.80 18.46 18.82
C TRP A 92 18.34 19.71 18.10
N ASP A 93 19.66 19.85 18.04
CA ASP A 93 20.40 20.87 17.30
C ASP A 93 20.54 20.54 15.80
N ALA A 94 20.47 19.25 15.44
CA ALA A 94 20.57 18.77 14.06
C ALA A 94 19.20 18.42 13.45
N LEU A 95 18.26 19.37 13.43
CA LEU A 95 16.90 19.12 12.94
C LEU A 95 16.84 18.95 11.42
N LEU A 96 16.18 17.88 10.98
CA LEU A 96 15.92 17.60 9.57
C LEU A 96 14.47 17.89 9.19
N CYS A 97 14.29 18.51 8.02
CA CYS A 97 12.95 18.69 7.45
C CYS A 97 12.40 17.37 6.89
N ASN A 98 11.07 17.28 6.78
CA ASN A 98 10.40 16.06 6.27
C ASN A 98 10.89 15.63 4.88
N GLY A 99 11.23 16.58 4.00
CA GLY A 99 11.79 16.28 2.67
C GLY A 99 13.19 15.63 2.75
N CYS A 100 14.08 16.18 3.59
CA CYS A 100 15.42 15.62 3.80
C CYS A 100 15.37 14.25 4.49
N TYR A 101 14.46 14.07 5.45
CA TYR A 101 14.17 12.79 6.08
C TYR A 101 13.73 11.73 5.05
N GLY A 102 12.76 12.06 4.17
CA GLY A 102 12.30 11.12 3.13
C GLY A 102 13.41 10.70 2.16
N TRP A 103 14.31 11.61 1.80
CA TRP A 103 15.47 11.30 0.97
C TRP A 103 16.48 10.39 1.68
N LEU A 104 16.75 10.59 2.98
CA LEU A 104 17.66 9.73 3.73
C LEU A 104 17.15 8.29 3.78
N LEU A 105 15.85 8.11 3.93
CA LEU A 105 15.24 6.78 3.90
C LEU A 105 15.35 6.09 2.53
N SER A 106 15.33 6.85 1.43
CA SER A 106 15.43 6.27 0.08
C SER A 106 16.87 5.90 -0.30
N THR A 107 17.87 6.57 0.29
CA THR A 107 19.28 6.27 0.05
C THR A 107 19.82 5.18 0.97
N ALA A 108 19.37 5.11 2.23
CA ALA A 108 19.79 4.10 3.21
C ALA A 108 19.33 2.67 2.86
N SER A 109 18.31 2.51 2.02
CA SER A 109 17.78 1.21 1.60
C SER A 109 18.60 0.50 0.52
N LYS A 110 19.76 1.02 0.12
CA LYS A 110 20.69 0.28 -0.73
C LYS A 110 21.65 -0.51 0.17
N PRO A 111 21.45 -1.82 0.39
CA PRO A 111 22.43 -2.63 1.07
C PRO A 111 23.75 -2.50 0.31
N SER A 112 24.80 -2.06 1.02
CA SER A 112 26.17 -2.15 0.51
C SER A 112 26.44 -3.62 0.22
N GLU A 113 26.68 -3.94 -1.05
CA GLU A 113 26.93 -5.28 -1.55
C GLU A 113 28.29 -5.77 -1.03
N THR A 114 28.34 -6.21 0.22
CA THR A 114 29.48 -6.91 0.80
C THR A 114 29.53 -8.31 0.21
N LYS A 115 30.50 -8.52 -0.69
CA LYS A 115 30.86 -9.82 -1.27
C LYS A 115 31.14 -10.83 -0.16
N HIS A 116 30.19 -11.73 0.10
CA HIS A 116 30.41 -12.93 0.89
C HIS A 116 30.81 -14.09 -0.02
N THR A 117 32.02 -14.60 0.22
CA THR A 117 32.56 -15.84 -0.36
C THR A 117 31.86 -17.05 0.28
N PRO A 118 31.30 -18.01 -0.49
CA PRO A 118 30.74 -19.22 0.09
C PRO A 118 31.84 -20.28 0.28
N ALA A 119 31.96 -20.78 1.50
CA ALA A 119 32.77 -21.95 1.85
C ALA A 119 32.08 -23.23 1.34
N SER A 120 32.85 -24.06 0.65
CA SER A 120 32.45 -25.37 0.15
C SER A 120 32.58 -26.42 1.25
N GLY A 121 31.54 -27.21 1.48
CA GLY A 121 31.58 -28.44 2.28
C GLY A 121 30.73 -29.53 1.60
N PRO A 122 31.24 -30.76 1.41
CA PRO A 122 30.50 -31.84 0.79
C PRO A 122 29.81 -32.69 1.85
N LEU A 123 28.55 -33.08 1.60
CA LEU A 123 27.89 -34.14 2.35
C LEU A 123 27.07 -34.99 1.38
N SER A 124 27.46 -36.27 1.34
CA SER A 124 26.89 -37.32 0.53
C SER A 124 25.95 -38.21 1.36
N ILE A 125 25.09 -38.92 0.62
CA ILE A 125 24.50 -40.25 0.88
C ILE A 125 23.03 -40.32 1.35
N GLU A 126 22.19 -40.57 0.34
CA GLU A 126 21.18 -41.65 0.15
C GLU A 126 20.01 -41.89 1.14
N GLY A 127 18.82 -42.01 0.54
CA GLY A 127 17.91 -43.14 0.83
C GLY A 127 16.48 -42.78 1.21
N SER A 128 15.61 -42.49 0.24
CA SER A 128 14.17 -42.81 0.38
C SER A 128 13.38 -42.66 -0.93
N GLN A 129 12.98 -43.80 -1.49
CA GLN A 129 12.03 -43.89 -2.60
C GLN A 129 10.61 -43.74 -2.03
N GLY A 130 10.13 -42.50 -1.96
CA GLY A 130 8.73 -42.15 -1.78
C GLY A 130 8.21 -41.47 -3.04
N SER A 131 6.98 -41.78 -3.47
CA SER A 131 6.38 -41.33 -4.73
C SER A 131 6.64 -39.85 -5.01
N ALA A 132 7.43 -39.58 -6.04
CA ALA A 132 7.87 -38.24 -6.41
C ALA A 132 6.67 -37.39 -6.83
N GLY A 133 6.10 -36.66 -5.86
CA GLY A 133 5.32 -35.46 -6.14
C GLY A 133 6.23 -34.48 -6.84
N SER A 134 6.30 -34.55 -8.18
CA SER A 134 7.03 -33.57 -8.97
C SER A 134 6.43 -32.22 -8.64
N SER A 135 7.21 -31.37 -7.96
CA SER A 135 6.79 -30.02 -7.71
C SER A 135 6.38 -29.42 -9.06
N PRO A 136 5.21 -28.77 -9.14
CA PRO A 136 4.67 -28.29 -10.41
C PRO A 136 5.74 -27.48 -11.12
N VAL A 137 6.12 -27.93 -12.32
CA VAL A 137 7.16 -27.26 -13.11
C VAL A 137 6.60 -25.91 -13.56
N HIS A 138 7.03 -24.85 -12.88
CA HIS A 138 6.63 -23.49 -13.23
C HIS A 138 7.36 -23.02 -14.49
N LEU A 139 6.64 -22.32 -15.37
CA LEU A 139 7.25 -21.79 -16.58
C LEU A 139 8.11 -20.55 -16.28
N PRO A 140 9.34 -20.48 -16.82
CA PRO A 140 10.19 -19.31 -16.64
C PRO A 140 9.67 -18.12 -17.46
N ILE A 141 9.78 -16.92 -16.91
CA ILE A 141 9.52 -15.66 -17.63
C ILE A 141 10.79 -15.12 -18.29
N PRO A 142 10.69 -14.28 -19.34
CA PRO A 142 11.85 -13.64 -19.92
C PRO A 142 12.57 -12.72 -18.92
N GLU A 143 13.90 -12.76 -18.96
CA GLU A 143 14.79 -11.94 -18.15
C GLU A 143 15.74 -11.15 -19.06
N THR A 144 16.20 -9.98 -18.61
CA THR A 144 16.98 -9.06 -19.45
C THR A 144 18.31 -9.63 -19.95
N GLY A 145 18.81 -10.70 -19.34
CA GLY A 145 20.03 -11.41 -19.78
C GLY A 145 19.78 -12.54 -20.77
N ASP A 146 18.53 -12.87 -21.11
CA ASP A 146 18.20 -13.94 -22.04
C ASP A 146 18.73 -13.64 -23.45
N SER A 147 19.24 -14.67 -24.13
CA SER A 147 19.51 -14.58 -25.57
C SER A 147 18.20 -14.55 -26.37
N ILE A 148 18.22 -14.06 -27.62
CA ILE A 148 17.03 -14.07 -28.50
C ILE A 148 16.46 -15.46 -28.71
N SER A 149 17.30 -16.50 -28.72
CA SER A 149 16.84 -17.89 -28.84
C SER A 149 16.04 -18.31 -27.60
N ILE A 150 16.58 -18.07 -26.41
CA ILE A 150 15.92 -18.37 -25.13
C ILE A 150 14.63 -17.55 -24.97
N LEU A 151 14.66 -16.26 -25.30
CA LEU A 151 13.47 -15.40 -25.34
C LEU A 151 12.38 -16.01 -26.23
N GLY A 152 12.75 -16.43 -27.44
CA GLY A 152 11.82 -17.08 -28.37
C GLY A 152 11.17 -18.32 -27.77
N GLN A 153 11.95 -19.21 -27.17
CA GLN A 153 11.45 -20.43 -26.53
C GLN A 153 10.48 -20.12 -25.38
N LYS A 154 10.86 -19.22 -24.47
CA LYS A 154 10.01 -18.80 -23.34
C LYS A 154 8.69 -18.19 -23.82
N LEU A 155 8.74 -17.30 -24.81
CA LEU A 155 7.54 -16.66 -25.35
C LEU A 155 6.59 -17.65 -26.04
N VAL A 156 7.10 -18.65 -26.75
CA VAL A 156 6.26 -19.70 -27.34
C VAL A 156 5.56 -20.51 -26.27
N ALA A 157 6.28 -20.92 -25.21
CA ALA A 157 5.69 -21.65 -24.09
C ALA A 157 4.55 -20.85 -23.43
N LEU A 158 4.80 -19.56 -23.15
CA LEU A 158 3.81 -18.66 -22.55
C LEU A 158 2.61 -18.40 -23.49
N ALA A 159 2.84 -18.28 -24.80
CA ALA A 159 1.75 -18.14 -25.78
C ALA A 159 0.88 -19.41 -25.87
N ASN A 160 1.48 -20.60 -25.72
CA ASN A 160 0.72 -21.86 -25.69
C ASN A 160 -0.18 -21.96 -24.45
N VAL A 161 0.27 -21.48 -23.30
CA VAL A 161 -0.55 -21.38 -22.08
C VAL A 161 -1.79 -20.50 -22.35
N VAL A 162 -1.61 -19.33 -22.96
CA VAL A 162 -2.74 -18.45 -23.32
C VAL A 162 -3.70 -19.12 -24.28
N ARG A 163 -3.20 -19.82 -25.31
CA ARG A 163 -4.05 -20.55 -26.26
C ARG A 163 -4.87 -21.65 -25.57
N SER A 164 -4.31 -22.29 -24.54
CA SER A 164 -5.01 -23.30 -23.75
C SER A 164 -6.03 -22.73 -22.75
N GLY A 165 -6.18 -21.40 -22.67
CA GLY A 165 -7.08 -20.74 -21.74
C GLY A 165 -6.59 -20.72 -20.28
N GLN A 166 -5.34 -21.09 -20.03
CA GLN A 166 -4.74 -21.10 -18.70
C GLN A 166 -4.24 -19.70 -18.29
N SER A 167 -4.24 -19.43 -16.98
CA SER A 167 -3.66 -18.21 -16.42
C SER A 167 -2.14 -18.27 -16.49
N ILE A 168 -1.54 -17.25 -17.10
CA ILE A 168 -0.08 -17.11 -17.19
C ILE A 168 0.52 -16.88 -15.80
N ALA A 169 -0.15 -16.09 -14.96
CA ALA A 169 0.29 -15.79 -13.61
C ALA A 169 0.38 -17.06 -12.76
N THR A 170 -0.62 -17.95 -12.82
CA THR A 170 -0.60 -19.21 -12.06
C THR A 170 0.52 -20.15 -12.53
N VAL A 171 0.70 -20.33 -13.85
CA VAL A 171 1.76 -21.24 -14.37
C VAL A 171 3.17 -20.70 -14.15
N THR A 172 3.33 -19.38 -14.02
CA THR A 172 4.61 -18.71 -13.70
C THR A 172 4.77 -18.46 -12.20
N ASN A 173 3.90 -19.02 -11.37
CA ASN A 173 3.90 -18.84 -9.91
C ASN A 173 3.96 -17.37 -9.46
N TYR A 174 3.27 -16.48 -10.18
CA TYR A 174 3.20 -15.05 -9.88
C TYR A 174 4.56 -14.33 -9.83
N VAL A 175 5.63 -14.92 -10.38
CA VAL A 175 7.01 -14.38 -10.31
C VAL A 175 7.11 -12.96 -10.90
N ALA A 176 6.27 -12.65 -11.89
CA ALA A 176 6.26 -11.34 -12.53
C ALA A 176 5.51 -10.26 -11.74
N CYS A 177 4.78 -10.63 -10.70
CA CYS A 177 3.88 -9.72 -9.99
C CYS A 177 4.58 -9.02 -8.83
N PRO A 178 4.18 -7.78 -8.47
CA PRO A 178 4.81 -7.06 -7.37
C PRO A 178 4.68 -7.75 -6.01
N ASN A 179 3.55 -8.43 -5.77
CA ASN A 179 3.31 -9.25 -4.59
C ASN A 179 3.14 -10.70 -5.04
N GLN A 180 4.04 -11.58 -4.60
CA GLN A 180 3.99 -13.01 -4.91
C GLN A 180 2.95 -13.73 -4.04
N GLU A 181 2.80 -13.33 -2.77
CA GLU A 181 1.73 -13.83 -1.91
C GLU A 181 0.37 -13.38 -2.47
N ARG A 182 -0.55 -14.34 -2.64
CA ARG A 182 -1.87 -14.16 -3.24
C ARG A 182 -3.01 -14.42 -2.27
N ASP A 183 -2.72 -14.97 -1.10
CA ASP A 183 -3.68 -15.12 -0.04
C ASP A 183 -3.87 -13.76 0.66
N PRO A 184 -5.04 -13.10 0.52
CA PRO A 184 -5.29 -11.81 1.16
C PRO A 184 -5.20 -11.89 2.69
N VAL A 185 -5.50 -13.04 3.29
CA VAL A 185 -5.41 -13.24 4.73
C VAL A 185 -3.95 -13.21 5.17
N LYS A 186 -3.05 -13.92 4.46
CA LYS A 186 -1.61 -13.89 4.76
C LYS A 186 -1.01 -12.50 4.56
N ILE A 187 -1.39 -11.80 3.49
CA ILE A 187 -0.97 -10.40 3.25
C ILE A 187 -1.41 -9.51 4.41
N ALA A 188 -2.67 -9.63 4.84
CA ALA A 188 -3.20 -8.82 5.92
C ALA A 188 -2.50 -9.15 7.25
N ILE A 189 -2.34 -10.44 7.59
CA ILE A 189 -1.65 -10.91 8.80
C ILE A 189 -0.23 -10.34 8.89
N ALA A 190 0.52 -10.32 7.80
CA ALA A 190 1.88 -9.78 7.78
C ALA A 190 1.96 -8.27 8.13
N GLU A 191 0.87 -7.52 7.92
CA GLU A 191 0.76 -6.09 8.20
C GLU A 191 -0.09 -5.79 9.47
N MET A 192 -0.62 -6.81 10.16
CA MET A 192 -1.49 -6.64 11.32
C MET A 192 -0.68 -6.25 12.59
N PRO A 193 -1.12 -5.22 13.34
CA PRO A 193 -0.64 -4.98 14.70
C PRO A 193 -0.94 -6.16 15.64
N PRO A 194 -0.18 -6.35 16.74
CA PRO A 194 -0.33 -7.51 17.63
C PRO A 194 -1.75 -7.75 18.15
N LEU A 195 -2.47 -6.69 18.57
CA LEU A 195 -3.84 -6.81 19.07
C LEU A 195 -4.85 -7.23 17.98
N GLU A 196 -4.64 -6.76 16.75
CA GLU A 196 -5.50 -7.13 15.61
C GLU A 196 -5.23 -8.58 15.19
N PHE A 197 -3.96 -9.00 15.18
CA PHE A 197 -3.56 -10.38 14.92
C PHE A 197 -4.12 -11.36 15.96
N GLN A 198 -4.00 -11.05 17.26
CA GLN A 198 -4.53 -11.89 18.33
C GLN A 198 -6.05 -12.09 18.17
N ALA A 199 -6.79 -11.01 17.94
CA ALA A 199 -8.24 -11.09 17.73
C ALA A 199 -8.60 -11.90 16.47
N TRP A 200 -7.84 -11.73 15.37
CA TRP A 200 -8.01 -12.51 14.16
C TRP A 200 -7.75 -14.01 14.38
N SER A 201 -6.68 -14.37 15.09
CA SER A 201 -6.35 -15.77 15.38
C SER A 201 -7.44 -16.46 16.20
N GLN A 202 -7.97 -15.80 17.22
CA GLN A 202 -9.09 -16.31 18.01
C GLN A 202 -10.35 -16.47 17.15
N TYR A 203 -10.64 -15.50 16.26
CA TYR A 203 -11.81 -15.58 15.38
C TYR A 203 -11.66 -16.73 14.37
N ALA A 204 -10.49 -16.86 13.74
CA ALA A 204 -10.19 -17.94 12.79
C ALA A 204 -10.21 -19.32 13.46
N GLY A 205 -9.91 -19.41 14.76
CA GLY A 205 -10.05 -20.62 15.57
C GLY A 205 -11.47 -20.90 16.06
N GLY A 206 -12.43 -19.99 15.83
CA GLY A 206 -13.81 -20.12 16.33
C GLY A 206 -13.99 -19.80 17.82
N GLU A 207 -12.97 -19.22 18.47
CA GLU A 207 -12.95 -18.94 19.91
C GLU A 207 -13.36 -17.50 20.25
N TYR A 208 -13.50 -16.63 19.24
CA TYR A 208 -13.81 -15.21 19.47
C TYR A 208 -15.31 -14.95 19.62
N PRO A 209 -15.80 -14.54 20.79
CA PRO A 209 -17.22 -14.27 20.98
C PRO A 209 -17.60 -12.93 20.35
N LEU A 210 -18.31 -12.96 19.23
CA LEU A 210 -18.88 -11.75 18.62
C LEU A 210 -20.03 -11.22 19.48
N PRO A 211 -20.08 -9.90 19.80
CA PRO A 211 -21.19 -9.32 20.53
C PRO A 211 -22.46 -9.37 19.67
N LYS A 212 -23.63 -9.53 20.29
CA LYS A 212 -24.90 -9.43 19.58
C LYS A 212 -25.14 -7.97 19.19
N ILE A 213 -25.60 -7.75 17.96
CA ILE A 213 -25.95 -6.43 17.42
C ILE A 213 -27.39 -6.48 16.95
N ASP A 214 -28.18 -5.48 17.34
CA ASP A 214 -29.48 -5.20 16.75
C ASP A 214 -29.32 -4.17 15.63
N TRP A 215 -29.33 -4.63 14.38
CA TRP A 215 -29.17 -3.79 13.18
C TRP A 215 -30.31 -2.76 12.97
N THR A 216 -31.36 -2.79 13.79
CA THR A 216 -32.41 -1.76 13.77
C THR A 216 -32.09 -0.64 14.76
N THR A 217 -31.61 -0.97 15.95
CA THR A 217 -31.50 -0.01 17.07
C THR A 217 -30.07 0.44 17.37
N ASP A 218 -29.06 -0.41 17.12
CA ASP A 218 -27.65 -0.16 17.46
C ASP A 218 -26.96 0.75 16.43
N ARG A 219 -27.39 2.02 16.38
CA ARG A 219 -26.97 3.01 15.38
C ARG A 219 -26.46 4.28 16.06
N ALA A 220 -25.44 4.90 15.46
CA ALA A 220 -24.93 6.21 15.86
C ALA A 220 -24.91 7.18 14.66
N ALA A 221 -24.68 8.47 14.93
CA ALA A 221 -24.60 9.49 13.91
C ALA A 221 -23.50 9.17 12.87
N VAL A 222 -23.87 9.21 11.58
CA VAL A 222 -22.93 8.94 10.49
C VAL A 222 -21.87 10.05 10.44
N PRO A 223 -20.57 9.72 10.37
CA PRO A 223 -19.53 10.73 10.32
C PRO A 223 -19.63 11.62 9.06
N THR A 224 -19.50 12.93 9.23
CA THR A 224 -19.65 13.90 8.14
C THR A 224 -18.37 14.13 7.33
N SER A 225 -17.19 13.93 7.93
CA SER A 225 -15.93 14.12 7.20
C SER A 225 -15.67 12.95 6.25
N VAL A 226 -15.17 13.23 5.05
CA VAL A 226 -14.88 12.22 4.00
C VAL A 226 -14.03 11.06 4.54
N ASN A 227 -12.96 11.36 5.29
CA ASN A 227 -12.05 10.34 5.82
C ASN A 227 -12.67 9.50 6.94
N SER A 228 -13.54 10.09 7.78
CA SER A 228 -14.26 9.31 8.79
C SER A 228 -15.35 8.46 8.17
N LEU A 229 -16.07 8.98 7.16
CA LEU A 229 -17.10 8.26 6.44
C LEU A 229 -16.53 7.06 5.68
N GLN A 230 -15.42 7.22 4.98
CA GLN A 230 -14.79 6.09 4.29
C GLN A 230 -14.35 4.99 5.27
N ARG A 231 -13.85 5.38 6.45
CA ARG A 231 -13.48 4.42 7.50
C ARG A 231 -14.70 3.70 8.06
N SER A 232 -15.84 4.37 8.27
CA SER A 232 -17.06 3.72 8.74
C SER A 232 -17.67 2.82 7.66
N ILE A 233 -17.61 3.19 6.38
CA ILE A 233 -18.01 2.31 5.26
C ILE A 233 -17.19 1.01 5.26
N HIS A 234 -15.86 1.11 5.32
CA HIS A 234 -14.99 -0.09 5.32
C HIS A 234 -15.22 -0.99 6.53
N ARG A 235 -15.51 -0.41 7.69
CA ARG A 235 -15.80 -1.17 8.91
C ARG A 235 -17.19 -1.78 8.88
N ALA A 236 -18.18 -1.11 8.28
CA ALA A 236 -19.51 -1.66 8.09
C ALA A 236 -19.45 -2.90 7.18
N GLU A 237 -18.68 -2.84 6.10
CA GLU A 237 -18.40 -4.02 5.26
C GLU A 237 -17.69 -5.15 6.02
N ALA A 238 -16.72 -4.80 6.89
CA ALA A 238 -16.07 -5.78 7.74
C ALA A 238 -17.06 -6.46 8.72
N LEU A 239 -18.00 -5.70 9.29
CA LEU A 239 -19.07 -6.24 10.13
C LEU A 239 -19.98 -7.17 9.33
N ASN A 240 -20.40 -6.78 8.12
CA ASN A 240 -21.18 -7.63 7.22
C ASN A 240 -20.52 -9.01 7.01
N ARG A 241 -19.19 -9.04 6.79
CA ARG A 241 -18.46 -10.30 6.64
C ARG A 241 -18.33 -11.11 7.94
N LEU A 242 -18.05 -10.44 9.06
CA LEU A 242 -17.91 -11.12 10.36
C LEU A 242 -19.22 -11.75 10.84
N TYR A 243 -20.35 -11.09 10.56
CA TYR A 243 -21.68 -11.53 10.99
C TYR A 243 -22.47 -12.27 9.90
N ASN A 244 -21.89 -12.43 8.71
CA ASN A 244 -22.57 -13.02 7.54
C ASN A 244 -23.94 -12.36 7.27
N THR A 245 -23.95 -11.03 7.19
CA THR A 245 -25.14 -10.19 6.96
C THR A 245 -24.84 -9.10 5.93
N GLU A 246 -25.88 -8.41 5.45
CA GLU A 246 -25.78 -7.23 4.57
C GLU A 246 -26.33 -5.95 5.23
N GLU A 247 -26.79 -6.04 6.48
CA GLU A 247 -27.52 -4.97 7.17
C GLU A 247 -26.61 -3.88 7.78
N ALA A 248 -25.31 -4.14 7.91
CA ALA A 248 -24.38 -3.19 8.53
C ALA A 248 -24.13 -1.99 7.60
N GLU A 249 -24.71 -0.86 7.99
CA GLU A 249 -24.44 0.49 7.47
C GLU A 249 -23.32 1.26 8.22
N PRO A 250 -22.82 2.39 7.69
CA PRO A 250 -21.85 3.25 8.37
C PRO A 250 -22.26 3.74 9.78
N SER A 251 -23.57 3.84 10.04
CA SER A 251 -24.15 4.19 11.35
C SER A 251 -23.85 3.11 12.40
N HIS A 252 -24.02 1.83 12.07
CA HIS A 252 -23.68 0.70 12.94
C HIS A 252 -22.19 0.62 13.19
N SER A 253 -21.36 0.83 12.16
CA SER A 253 -19.91 0.87 12.36
C SER A 253 -19.49 1.97 13.35
N THR A 254 -20.20 3.09 13.36
CA THR A 254 -19.89 4.22 14.26
C THR A 254 -20.31 3.88 15.69
N TRP A 255 -21.51 3.32 15.87
CA TRP A 255 -21.97 2.78 17.15
C TRP A 255 -21.01 1.72 17.69
N PHE A 256 -20.66 0.72 16.87
CA PHE A 256 -19.74 -0.35 17.27
C PHE A 256 -18.37 0.19 17.70
N SER A 257 -17.91 1.27 17.05
CA SER A 257 -16.64 1.91 17.42
C SER A 257 -16.70 2.68 18.75
N ASN A 258 -17.88 3.04 19.23
CA ASN A 258 -18.10 3.76 20.48
C ASN A 258 -18.44 2.80 21.62
N ASP A 259 -19.32 1.84 21.36
CA ASP A 259 -19.95 0.98 22.37
C ASP A 259 -19.27 -0.40 22.49
N GLN A 260 -18.62 -0.89 21.44
CA GLN A 260 -17.99 -2.22 21.37
C GLN A 260 -16.46 -2.15 21.19
N LEU A 261 -15.82 -1.24 21.94
CA LEU A 261 -14.38 -0.95 21.84
C LEU A 261 -13.49 -2.19 21.97
N GLY A 262 -13.85 -3.15 22.84
CA GLY A 262 -13.11 -4.40 23.03
C GLY A 262 -13.04 -5.28 21.77
N HIS A 263 -14.02 -5.13 20.86
CA HIS A 263 -14.11 -5.89 19.62
C HIS A 263 -13.57 -5.15 18.39
N LEU A 264 -13.20 -3.88 18.56
CA LEU A 264 -12.65 -3.07 17.47
C LEU A 264 -11.37 -3.65 16.82
N PRO A 265 -10.46 -4.35 17.53
CA PRO A 265 -9.31 -4.99 16.89
C PRO A 265 -9.71 -6.01 15.82
N LEU A 266 -10.75 -6.83 16.05
CA LEU A 266 -11.21 -7.81 15.06
C LEU A 266 -11.79 -7.15 13.81
N VAL A 267 -12.62 -6.11 13.99
CA VAL A 267 -13.19 -5.37 12.86
C VAL A 267 -12.09 -4.71 12.01
N LYS A 268 -11.04 -4.18 12.65
CA LYS A 268 -9.87 -3.64 11.94
C LYS A 268 -9.09 -4.74 11.21
N ALA A 269 -8.90 -5.90 11.83
CA ALA A 269 -8.25 -7.04 11.19
C ALA A 269 -9.00 -7.47 9.92
N MET A 270 -10.32 -7.66 10.01
CA MET A 270 -11.17 -7.98 8.86
C MET A 270 -11.11 -6.89 7.78
N ALA A 271 -11.16 -5.61 8.17
CA ALA A 271 -11.02 -4.50 7.21
C ALA A 271 -9.66 -4.52 6.47
N ARG A 272 -8.59 -5.02 7.09
CA ARG A 272 -7.29 -5.24 6.41
C ARG A 272 -7.32 -6.38 5.43
N VAL A 273 -8.01 -7.49 5.75
CA VAL A 273 -8.21 -8.60 4.80
C VAL A 273 -8.94 -8.10 3.55
N ILE A 274 -10.04 -7.37 3.73
CA ILE A 274 -10.77 -6.71 2.64
C ILE A 274 -9.86 -5.76 1.86
N GLY A 275 -9.04 -4.97 2.56
CA GLY A 275 -8.06 -4.08 1.94
C GLY A 275 -7.02 -4.84 1.09
N ALA A 276 -6.52 -5.98 1.58
CA ALA A 276 -5.57 -6.83 0.89
C ALA A 276 -6.19 -7.46 -0.37
N GLU A 277 -7.44 -7.92 -0.30
CA GLU A 277 -8.21 -8.38 -1.47
C GLU A 277 -8.28 -7.30 -2.53
N ARG A 278 -8.75 -6.10 -2.15
CA ARG A 278 -8.84 -4.96 -3.08
C ARG A 278 -7.48 -4.59 -3.68
N LYS A 279 -6.40 -4.66 -2.89
CA LYS A 279 -5.03 -4.40 -3.34
C LYS A 279 -4.59 -5.42 -4.39
N LEU A 280 -4.95 -6.70 -4.24
CA LEU A 280 -4.70 -7.74 -5.24
C LEU A 280 -5.47 -7.46 -6.55
N LEU A 281 -6.66 -6.88 -6.45
CA LEU A 281 -7.47 -6.45 -7.59
C LEU A 281 -7.09 -5.08 -8.17
N GLY A 282 -6.04 -4.43 -7.67
CA GLY A 282 -5.66 -3.07 -8.12
C GLY A 282 -6.72 -2.00 -7.83
N GLY A 283 -7.58 -2.23 -6.83
CA GLY A 283 -8.69 -1.34 -6.47
C GLY A 283 -9.91 -1.42 -7.38
N GLN A 284 -9.95 -2.39 -8.30
CA GLN A 284 -11.05 -2.59 -9.24
C GLN A 284 -11.86 -3.83 -8.84
N ALA A 285 -13.15 -3.85 -9.16
CA ALA A 285 -14.03 -4.99 -8.86
C ALA A 285 -14.35 -5.86 -10.09
N VAL A 286 -13.83 -5.49 -11.27
CA VAL A 286 -14.27 -6.09 -12.55
C VAL A 286 -13.46 -7.33 -12.92
N LEU A 287 -12.16 -7.32 -12.64
CA LEU A 287 -11.30 -8.49 -12.86
C LEU A 287 -11.17 -9.30 -11.56
N THR A 288 -11.01 -10.60 -11.71
CA THR A 288 -10.56 -11.46 -10.62
C THR A 288 -9.09 -11.18 -10.25
N ALA A 289 -8.66 -11.63 -9.07
CA ALA A 289 -7.26 -11.46 -8.64
C ALA A 289 -6.26 -12.17 -9.57
N VAL A 290 -6.67 -13.31 -10.12
CA VAL A 290 -5.86 -14.08 -11.09
C VAL A 290 -5.76 -13.33 -12.42
N GLU A 291 -6.85 -12.77 -12.92
CA GLU A 291 -6.83 -11.97 -14.15
C GLU A 291 -6.03 -10.67 -14.01
N MET A 292 -6.10 -10.01 -12.85
CA MET A 292 -5.27 -8.86 -12.56
C MET A 292 -3.78 -9.25 -12.53
N ALA A 293 -3.46 -10.40 -11.94
CA ALA A 293 -2.11 -10.95 -11.95
C ALA A 293 -1.63 -11.30 -13.37
N ASP A 294 -2.50 -11.86 -14.23
CA ASP A 294 -2.20 -12.12 -15.64
C ASP A 294 -1.84 -10.83 -16.37
N LEU A 295 -2.65 -9.78 -16.18
CA LEU A 295 -2.40 -8.48 -16.81
C LEU A 295 -1.04 -7.91 -16.40
N GLN A 296 -0.69 -7.98 -15.10
CA GLN A 296 0.62 -7.54 -14.60
C GLN A 296 1.76 -8.38 -15.19
N THR A 297 1.59 -9.70 -15.22
CA THR A 297 2.57 -10.66 -15.74
C THR A 297 2.84 -10.41 -17.22
N ILE A 298 1.79 -10.26 -18.04
CA ILE A 298 1.92 -9.99 -19.48
C ILE A 298 2.60 -8.64 -19.74
N ASN A 299 2.24 -7.58 -18.98
CA ASN A 299 2.90 -6.28 -19.14
C ASN A 299 4.41 -6.37 -18.88
N LYS A 300 4.81 -7.10 -17.84
CA LYS A 300 6.23 -7.32 -17.54
C LYS A 300 6.92 -8.13 -18.63
N ILE A 301 6.35 -9.28 -19.03
CA ILE A 301 6.89 -10.13 -20.12
C ILE A 301 7.12 -9.30 -21.39
N LEU A 302 6.13 -8.52 -21.82
CA LEU A 302 6.24 -7.72 -23.04
C LEU A 302 7.28 -6.59 -22.91
N SER A 303 7.39 -5.97 -21.73
CA SER A 303 8.41 -4.95 -21.44
C SER A 303 9.81 -5.54 -21.52
N ASP A 304 10.08 -6.65 -20.83
CA ASP A 304 11.40 -7.27 -20.81
C ASP A 304 11.76 -7.84 -22.18
N SER A 305 10.79 -8.42 -22.90
CA SER A 305 10.96 -8.84 -24.29
C SER A 305 11.37 -7.70 -25.22
N ALA A 306 10.80 -6.51 -25.05
CA ALA A 306 11.17 -5.34 -25.84
C ALA A 306 12.61 -4.89 -25.54
N ARG A 307 13.04 -4.93 -24.27
CA ARG A 307 14.42 -4.62 -23.85
C ARG A 307 15.43 -5.58 -24.46
N ILE A 308 15.19 -6.89 -24.39
CA ILE A 308 16.07 -7.93 -24.94
C ILE A 308 16.18 -7.79 -26.48
N ARG A 309 15.07 -7.49 -27.16
CA ARG A 309 15.08 -7.23 -28.60
C ARG A 309 15.90 -6.00 -28.99
N GLY A 310 15.92 -4.97 -28.14
CA GLY A 310 16.67 -3.74 -28.39
C GLY A 310 18.18 -3.92 -28.30
N THR A 311 18.66 -4.90 -27.53
CA THR A 311 20.10 -5.16 -27.34
C THR A 311 20.67 -6.16 -28.33
N SER A 312 19.84 -6.98 -28.98
CA SER A 312 20.31 -8.02 -29.90
C SER A 312 20.45 -7.55 -31.34
N LYS A 313 21.53 -7.97 -32.00
CA LYS A 313 21.80 -7.72 -33.43
C LYS A 313 21.30 -8.84 -34.36
N GLY A 314 20.80 -9.95 -33.82
CA GLY A 314 20.40 -11.13 -34.60
C GLY A 314 18.98 -11.03 -35.17
N LYS A 315 18.80 -11.41 -36.45
CA LYS A 315 17.47 -11.52 -37.11
C LYS A 315 16.77 -12.86 -36.88
N GLN A 316 17.47 -13.85 -36.32
CA GLN A 316 16.90 -15.17 -36.09
C GLN A 316 15.72 -15.11 -35.11
N ASN A 317 14.71 -15.97 -35.31
CA ASN A 317 13.54 -16.13 -34.44
C ASN A 317 12.58 -14.93 -34.33
N MET A 318 12.80 -13.84 -35.07
CA MET A 318 11.98 -12.63 -34.97
C MET A 318 10.51 -12.85 -35.33
N ALA A 319 10.21 -13.71 -36.32
CA ALA A 319 8.84 -14.05 -36.70
C ALA A 319 8.10 -14.79 -35.58
N MET A 320 8.77 -15.76 -34.96
CA MET A 320 8.24 -16.55 -33.85
C MET A 320 7.99 -15.69 -32.59
N ILE A 321 8.95 -14.82 -32.27
CA ILE A 321 8.81 -13.84 -31.18
C ILE A 321 7.62 -12.92 -31.44
N SER A 322 7.51 -12.35 -32.64
CA SER A 322 6.42 -11.44 -32.99
C SER A 322 5.05 -12.12 -32.92
N SER A 323 4.94 -13.36 -33.42
CA SER A 323 3.71 -14.16 -33.32
C SER A 323 3.29 -14.40 -31.86
N SER A 324 4.24 -14.79 -31.00
CA SER A 324 3.99 -15.03 -29.58
C SER A 324 3.62 -13.75 -28.84
N GLN A 325 4.31 -12.64 -29.14
CA GLN A 325 3.99 -11.31 -28.59
C GLN A 325 2.59 -10.84 -28.98
N ASN A 326 2.13 -11.12 -30.20
CA ASN A 326 0.78 -10.78 -30.63
C ASN A 326 -0.28 -11.50 -29.80
N ILE A 327 -0.09 -12.78 -29.50
CA ILE A 327 -1.04 -13.56 -28.68
C ILE A 327 -1.12 -13.01 -27.25
N LEU A 328 0.03 -12.77 -26.63
CA LEU A 328 0.10 -12.14 -25.30
C LEU A 328 -0.53 -10.74 -25.32
N GLY A 329 -0.26 -9.97 -26.38
CA GLY A 329 -0.83 -8.64 -26.61
C GLY A 329 -2.35 -8.66 -26.70
N SER A 330 -2.93 -9.59 -27.47
CA SER A 330 -4.38 -9.75 -27.59
C SER A 330 -5.02 -10.11 -26.25
N GLN A 331 -4.42 -11.01 -25.47
CA GLN A 331 -4.94 -11.36 -24.14
C GLN A 331 -4.86 -10.17 -23.16
N ARG A 332 -3.76 -9.40 -23.19
CA ARG A 332 -3.65 -8.15 -22.42
C ARG A 332 -4.75 -7.16 -22.81
N ASP A 333 -5.02 -7.01 -24.09
CA ASP A 333 -6.00 -6.04 -24.60
C ASP A 333 -7.42 -6.48 -24.20
N ARG A 334 -7.74 -7.78 -24.23
CA ARG A 334 -8.99 -8.35 -23.67
C ARG A 334 -9.17 -8.00 -22.19
N LEU A 335 -8.14 -8.20 -21.37
CA LEU A 335 -8.19 -7.88 -19.93
C LEU A 335 -8.37 -6.37 -19.69
N ARG A 336 -7.76 -5.52 -20.51
CA ARG A 336 -7.93 -4.05 -20.42
C ARG A 336 -9.31 -3.58 -20.85
N GLU A 337 -9.88 -4.22 -21.86
CA GLU A 337 -11.25 -3.93 -22.31
C GLU A 337 -12.26 -4.27 -21.21
N ALA A 338 -12.09 -5.40 -20.52
CA ALA A 338 -12.90 -5.77 -19.37
C ALA A 338 -12.86 -4.70 -18.25
N LEU A 339 -11.71 -4.04 -18.06
CA LEU A 339 -11.59 -2.92 -17.10
C LEU A 339 -12.30 -1.64 -17.53
N GLY A 340 -12.95 -1.61 -18.69
CA GLY A 340 -13.56 -0.39 -19.22
C GLY A 340 -12.54 0.70 -19.57
N VAL A 341 -11.25 0.37 -19.57
CA VAL A 341 -10.19 1.25 -20.05
C VAL A 341 -10.27 1.22 -21.57
N LYS A 342 -11.29 1.90 -22.13
CA LYS A 342 -11.35 2.17 -23.56
C LYS A 342 -10.08 2.92 -23.89
N GLY A 343 -9.13 2.24 -24.51
CA GLY A 343 -7.90 2.85 -24.97
C GLY A 343 -8.31 4.06 -25.78
N LYS A 344 -7.98 5.28 -25.32
CA LYS A 344 -8.13 6.49 -26.13
C LYS A 344 -7.43 6.16 -27.43
N LYS A 345 -8.19 5.85 -28.49
CA LYS A 345 -7.65 5.60 -29.83
C LYS A 345 -6.77 6.80 -30.08
N ARG A 346 -5.45 6.61 -30.07
CA ARG A 346 -4.52 7.66 -30.48
C ARG A 346 -4.98 8.01 -31.89
N LYS A 347 -5.62 9.17 -32.02
CA LYS A 347 -6.04 9.73 -33.29
C LYS A 347 -4.74 9.86 -34.07
N ARG A 348 -4.41 8.87 -34.90
CA ARG A 348 -3.29 8.98 -35.81
C ARG A 348 -3.71 10.15 -36.69
N GLY A 349 -2.98 11.26 -36.57
CA GLY A 349 -3.11 12.35 -37.52
C GLY A 349 -2.92 11.71 -38.89
N LEU A 350 -3.97 11.74 -39.70
CA LEU A 350 -3.80 11.73 -41.13
C LEU A 350 -3.22 13.11 -41.43
N GLU A 351 -1.91 13.16 -41.65
CA GLU A 351 -1.27 14.20 -42.45
C GLU A 351 -1.14 13.68 -43.88
#